data_AF-A0A498KR30-F1
#
_entry.id   AF-A0A498KR30-F1
#
_cell.length_a   1.000
_cell.length_b   1.000
_cell.length_c   1.000
_cell.angle_alpha   90.00
_cell.angle_beta   90.00
_cell.angle_gamma   90.00
#
_symmetry.space_group_name_H-M   'P 1'
#
loop_
_entity.id
_entity.type
_entity.pdbx_description
1 polymer ?
#
loop_
_entity_poly.entity_id
_entity_poly.type
_entity_poly.pdbx_seq_one_letter_code
_entity_poly.pdbx_strand_id
1 'polypeptide(L)'
;MTNNNKNTATKEEQMKRKKRDELGIKKKLTARDLIHFYMPASLMNKYILPHVNDEFTKALENRQGAQITFHDGDTHTTHHRYIFKQSDNSYVLVWHRHSSRGDS
;
A
#
# COMPACT_ATOMS: atom_id res chain seq x y z
N MET A 1 32.29 17.58 26.26
CA MET A 1 32.03 16.13 26.20
C MET A 1 30.84 15.92 25.28
N THR A 2 31.04 15.34 24.10
CA THR A 2 30.01 15.12 23.07
C THR A 2 29.42 13.72 23.23
N ASN A 3 28.16 13.64 23.65
CA ASN A 3 27.44 12.35 23.75
C ASN A 3 26.87 11.98 22.37
N ASN A 4 27.54 11.06 21.70
CA ASN A 4 27.02 10.34 20.54
C ASN A 4 26.02 9.28 21.00
N ASN A 5 24.73 9.63 21.06
CA ASN A 5 23.69 8.65 21.32
C ASN A 5 23.46 7.79 20.06
N LYS A 6 24.18 6.68 19.98
CA LYS A 6 24.06 5.68 18.91
C LYS A 6 22.75 4.92 19.08
N ASN A 7 21.90 5.05 18.06
CA ASN A 7 20.65 4.34 17.80
C ASN A 7 20.74 2.83 18.15
N THR A 8 20.27 2.44 19.33
CA THR A 8 20.16 1.06 19.80
C THR A 8 18.86 0.42 19.32
N ALA A 9 18.68 0.31 18.01
CA ALA A 9 17.66 -0.61 17.48
C ALA A 9 18.15 -2.05 17.72
N THR A 10 17.35 -2.88 18.39
CA THR A 10 17.70 -4.27 18.71
C THR A 10 17.96 -5.09 17.43
N LYS A 11 18.81 -6.12 17.49
CA LYS A 11 19.07 -7.00 16.33
C LYS A 11 17.79 -7.60 15.74
N GLU A 12 16.79 -7.85 16.58
CA GLU A 12 15.47 -8.32 16.14
C GLU A 12 14.69 -7.24 15.38
N GLU A 13 14.70 -5.99 15.82
CA GLU A 13 14.11 -4.88 15.05
C GLU A 13 14.85 -4.62 13.74
N GLN A 14 16.18 -4.74 13.73
CA GLN A 14 16.97 -4.63 12.50
C GLN A 14 16.67 -5.78 11.52
N MET A 15 16.49 -7.01 12.02
CA MET A 15 16.09 -8.15 11.19
C MET A 15 14.64 -8.05 10.71
N LYS A 16 13.71 -7.58 11.56
CA LYS A 16 12.32 -7.31 11.16
C LYS A 16 12.25 -6.21 10.11
N ARG A 17 13.05 -5.14 10.24
CA ARG A 17 13.18 -4.08 9.21
C ARG A 17 13.77 -4.62 7.92
N LYS A 18 14.86 -5.41 7.97
CA LYS A 18 15.44 -6.07 6.78
C LYS A 18 14.43 -6.97 6.05
N LYS A 19 13.69 -7.82 6.77
CA LYS A 19 12.63 -8.66 6.16
C LYS A 19 11.50 -7.82 5.57
N ARG A 20 11.15 -6.69 6.19
CA ARG A 20 10.13 -5.75 5.68
C ARG A 20 10.62 -5.05 4.40
N ASP A 21 11.92 -4.73 4.32
CA ASP A 21 12.55 -4.15 3.12
C ASP A 21 12.61 -5.15 1.95
N GLU A 22 12.72 -6.45 2.21
CA GLU A 22 12.73 -7.51 1.19
C GLU A 22 11.36 -7.68 0.48
N LEU A 23 10.26 -7.29 1.13
CA LEU A 23 8.90 -7.28 0.56
C LEU A 23 8.47 -5.88 0.04
N GLY A 24 9.40 -4.92 0.05
CA GLY A 24 9.12 -3.55 -0.38
C GLY A 24 8.96 -3.43 -1.91
N ILE A 25 7.82 -2.94 -2.36
CA ILE A 25 7.61 -2.58 -3.77
C ILE A 25 8.08 -1.13 -3.97
N LYS A 26 9.05 -0.92 -4.87
CA LYS A 26 9.48 0.41 -5.29
C LYS A 26 9.03 0.66 -6.71
N LYS A 27 8.33 1.78 -6.93
CA LYS A 27 7.86 2.21 -8.25
C LYS A 27 8.19 3.68 -8.45
N LYS A 28 8.73 4.01 -9.63
CA LYS A 28 8.89 5.41 -10.06
C LYS A 28 7.51 5.98 -10.45
N LEU A 29 7.15 7.12 -9.87
CA LEU A 29 5.89 7.80 -10.21
C LEU A 29 5.97 8.41 -11.61
N THR A 30 4.85 8.36 -12.31
CA THR A 30 4.62 8.98 -13.63
C THR A 30 3.55 10.06 -13.53
N ALA A 31 3.40 10.90 -14.54
CA ALA A 31 2.34 11.94 -14.54
C ALA A 31 0.92 11.36 -14.37
N ARG A 32 0.67 10.13 -14.84
CA ARG A 32 -0.63 9.44 -14.66
C ARG A 32 -0.91 9.12 -13.20
N ASP A 33 0.15 8.84 -12.44
CA ASP A 33 0.07 8.49 -11.02
C ASP A 33 -0.38 9.65 -10.13
N LEU A 34 -0.29 10.87 -10.64
CA LEU A 34 -0.75 12.08 -9.92
C LEU A 34 -2.28 12.18 -9.87
N ILE A 35 -2.99 11.47 -10.74
CA ILE A 35 -4.47 11.45 -10.78
C ILE A 35 -4.99 10.19 -10.08
N HIS A 36 -4.48 9.03 -10.48
CA HIS A 36 -4.75 7.74 -9.84
C HIS A 36 -3.45 6.95 -9.78
N PHE A 37 -3.18 6.26 -8.68
CA PHE A 37 -1.96 5.47 -8.60
C PHE A 37 -2.14 4.14 -9.36
N TYR A 38 -1.32 3.90 -10.37
CA TYR A 38 -1.36 2.68 -11.18
C TYR A 38 -0.31 1.68 -10.70
N MET A 39 -0.69 0.44 -10.46
CA MET A 39 0.21 -0.65 -10.14
C MET A 39 0.28 -1.63 -11.31
N PRO A 40 1.47 -1.86 -11.90
CA PRO A 40 1.66 -2.90 -12.90
C PRO A 40 1.19 -4.27 -12.40
N ALA A 41 0.50 -5.02 -13.26
CA ALA A 41 0.01 -6.35 -12.91
C ALA A 41 1.14 -7.31 -12.47
N SER A 42 2.33 -7.18 -13.05
CA SER A 42 3.51 -7.97 -12.67
C SER A 42 3.92 -7.75 -11.21
N LEU A 43 3.82 -6.53 -10.69
CA LEU A 43 4.13 -6.24 -9.28
C LEU A 43 3.02 -6.76 -8.36
N MET A 44 1.76 -6.58 -8.76
CA MET A 44 0.61 -7.07 -8.01
C MET A 44 0.65 -8.60 -7.83
N ASN A 45 0.85 -9.32 -8.93
CA ASN A 45 0.88 -10.78 -8.93
C ASN A 45 2.06 -11.35 -8.14
N LYS A 46 3.21 -10.65 -8.15
CA LYS A 46 4.42 -11.12 -7.47
C LYS A 46 4.42 -10.82 -5.98
N TYR A 47 3.93 -9.65 -5.57
CA TYR A 47 4.17 -9.12 -4.22
C TYR A 47 2.90 -8.95 -3.37
N ILE A 48 1.69 -8.98 -3.95
CA ILE A 48 0.46 -8.71 -3.20
C ILE A 48 -0.51 -9.90 -3.26
N LEU A 49 -0.88 -10.37 -4.45
CA LEU A 49 -1.85 -11.48 -4.59
C LEU A 49 -1.50 -12.76 -3.81
N PRO A 50 -0.22 -13.15 -3.66
CA PRO A 50 0.13 -14.34 -2.87
C PRO A 50 -0.14 -14.21 -1.36
N HIS A 51 -0.45 -13.00 -0.87
CA HIS A 51 -0.56 -12.69 0.56
C HIS A 51 -1.94 -12.14 0.97
N VAL A 52 -2.89 -12.04 0.04
CA VAL A 52 -4.27 -11.63 0.31
C VAL A 52 -5.18 -12.85 0.36
N ASN A 53 -6.37 -12.69 0.94
CA ASN A 53 -7.35 -13.77 1.04
C ASN A 53 -8.16 -13.95 -0.26
N ASP A 54 -8.86 -15.08 -0.37
CA ASP A 54 -9.69 -15.40 -1.54
C ASP A 54 -10.82 -14.39 -1.77
N GLU A 55 -11.36 -13.80 -0.71
CA GLU A 55 -12.41 -12.77 -0.79
C GLU A 55 -11.90 -11.54 -1.55
N PHE A 56 -10.70 -11.07 -1.21
CA PHE A 56 -10.04 -9.98 -1.89
C PHE A 56 -9.81 -10.29 -3.37
N THR A 57 -9.28 -11.47 -3.67
CA THR A 57 -9.00 -11.89 -5.06
C THR A 57 -10.28 -11.97 -5.88
N LYS A 58 -11.35 -12.56 -5.34
CA LYS A 58 -12.66 -12.63 -6.00
C LYS A 58 -13.28 -11.24 -6.23
N ALA A 59 -13.13 -10.32 -5.29
CA ALA A 59 -13.63 -8.95 -5.45
C ALA A 59 -12.93 -8.21 -6.61
N LEU A 60 -11.64 -8.49 -6.85
CA LEU A 60 -10.90 -7.97 -7.99
C LEU A 60 -11.34 -8.61 -9.31
N GLU A 61 -11.43 -9.94 -9.36
CA GLU A 61 -11.86 -10.69 -10.55
C GLU A 61 -13.27 -10.29 -11.01
N ASN A 62 -14.18 -10.06 -10.05
CA ASN A 62 -15.55 -9.60 -10.32
C ASN A 62 -15.66 -8.10 -10.62
N ARG A 63 -14.53 -7.38 -10.72
CA ARG A 63 -14.46 -5.92 -10.97
C ARG A 63 -15.21 -5.05 -9.95
N GLN A 64 -15.56 -5.61 -8.79
CA GLN A 64 -16.20 -4.89 -7.69
C GLN A 64 -15.19 -3.96 -6.99
N GLY A 65 -13.91 -4.32 -7.09
CA GLY A 65 -12.82 -3.64 -6.44
C GLY A 65 -12.72 -4.04 -4.97
N ALA A 66 -11.51 -4.01 -4.45
CA ALA A 66 -11.24 -4.45 -3.08
C ALA A 66 -10.78 -3.26 -2.23
N GLN A 67 -11.34 -3.14 -1.03
CA GLN A 67 -10.96 -2.08 -0.12
C GLN A 67 -9.62 -2.41 0.54
N ILE A 68 -8.72 -1.43 0.56
CA ILE A 68 -7.45 -1.54 1.27
C ILE A 68 -7.24 -0.33 2.15
N THR A 69 -6.47 -0.54 3.22
CA THR A 69 -6.03 0.51 4.13
C THR A 69 -4.51 0.54 4.10
N PHE A 70 -3.93 1.69 3.78
CA PHE A 70 -2.49 1.89 3.96
C PHE A 70 -2.22 2.46 5.33
N HIS A 71 -1.15 1.96 5.95
CA HIS A 71 -0.51 2.58 7.09
C HIS A 71 0.66 3.40 6.57
N ASP A 72 0.60 4.72 6.77
CA ASP A 72 1.74 5.58 6.54
C ASP A 72 2.84 5.28 7.57
N GLY A 73 4.01 4.89 7.09
CA GLY A 73 5.16 4.56 7.92
C GLY A 73 5.81 5.78 8.60
N ASP A 74 5.56 6.99 8.10
CA ASP A 74 6.10 8.22 8.68
C ASP A 74 5.19 8.75 9.79
N THR A 75 3.88 8.77 9.53
CA THR A 75 2.92 9.38 10.46
C THR A 75 2.19 8.39 11.37
N HIS A 76 2.26 7.07 11.10
CA HIS A 76 1.66 5.96 11.87
C HIS A 76 0.14 6.07 12.19
N THR A 77 -0.53 7.12 11.72
CA THR A 77 -1.88 7.51 12.17
C THR A 77 -2.85 7.72 11.01
N THR A 78 -2.34 7.89 9.79
CA THR A 78 -3.21 8.12 8.63
C THR A 78 -3.54 6.80 7.94
N HIS A 79 -4.78 6.37 8.12
CA HIS A 79 -5.36 5.22 7.40
C HIS A 79 -6.00 5.73 6.11
N HIS A 80 -5.31 5.54 5.00
CA HIS A 80 -5.86 5.91 3.71
C HIS A 80 -6.64 4.74 3.12
N ARG A 81 -7.95 4.92 2.94
CA ARG A 81 -8.83 3.95 2.30
C ARG A 81 -8.82 4.15 0.78
N TYR A 82 -8.47 3.09 0.07
CA TYR A 82 -8.54 3.05 -1.39
C TYR A 82 -9.41 1.89 -1.85
N ILE A 83 -10.04 2.07 -3.01
CA ILE A 83 -10.60 0.96 -3.77
C ILE A 83 -9.58 0.54 -4.80
N PHE A 84 -9.17 -0.71 -4.72
CA PHE A 84 -8.27 -1.34 -5.65
C PHE A 84 -9.07 -1.97 -6.79
N LYS A 85 -8.90 -1.49 -8.03
CA LYS A 85 -9.64 -2.01 -9.19
C LYS A 85 -8.70 -2.63 -10.21
N GLN A 86 -9.10 -3.76 -10.79
CA GLN A 86 -8.40 -4.33 -11.93
C GLN A 86 -8.80 -3.58 -13.21
N SER A 87 -7.80 -3.23 -14.01
CA SER A 87 -7.89 -2.73 -15.39
C SER A 87 -7.09 -3.69 -16.29
N ASP A 88 -7.32 -3.64 -17.61
CA ASP A 88 -6.87 -4.66 -18.56
C ASP A 88 -5.40 -5.07 -18.41
N ASN A 89 -4.50 -4.14 -18.05
CA ASN A 89 -3.07 -4.43 -17.83
C ASN A 89 -2.49 -3.82 -16.53
N SER A 90 -3.34 -3.34 -15.63
CA SER A 90 -2.88 -2.68 -14.41
C SER A 90 -3.93 -2.74 -13.32
N TYR A 91 -3.53 -2.46 -12.09
CA TYR A 91 -4.45 -2.24 -11.00
C TYR A 91 -4.41 -0.78 -10.60
N VAL A 92 -5.57 -0.21 -10.29
CA VAL A 92 -5.70 1.22 -10.00
C VAL A 92 -6.13 1.40 -8.55
N LEU A 93 -5.40 2.25 -7.85
CA LEU A 93 -5.71 2.74 -6.52
C LEU A 93 -6.55 4.00 -6.65
N VAL A 94 -7.84 3.85 -6.41
CA VAL A 94 -8.78 4.96 -6.40
C VAL A 94 -8.94 5.44 -4.96
N TRP A 95 -8.51 6.66 -4.70
CA TRP A 95 -8.66 7.27 -3.39
C TRP A 95 -10.15 7.38 -3.05
N HIS A 96 -10.57 6.78 -1.93
CA HIS A 96 -11.92 6.96 -1.42
C HIS A 96 -11.88 8.02 -0.32
N ARG A 97 -12.20 9.27 -0.66
CA ARG A 97 -12.41 10.31 0.36
C ARG A 97 -13.61 9.84 1.16
N HIS A 98 -13.46 9.73 2.48
CA HIS A 98 -14.61 9.61 3.35
C HIS A 98 -15.44 10.86 3.10
N SER A 99 -16.54 10.73 2.37
CA SER A 99 -17.52 11.79 2.28
C SER A 99 -18.15 11.87 3.66
N SER A 100 -17.59 12.72 4.53
CA SER A 100 -18.38 13.34 5.58
C SER A 100 -19.37 14.29 4.88
N ARG A 101 -20.39 13.71 4.22
CA ARG A 101 -21.62 14.45 4.00
C ARG A 101 -22.24 14.59 5.38
N GLY A 102 -21.93 15.70 6.04
CA GLY A 102 -22.96 16.38 6.81
C GLY A 102 -24.01 16.78 5.80
N ASP A 103 -25.02 15.94 5.65
CA ASP A 103 -26.26 16.38 5.02
C ASP A 103 -26.84 17.46 5.95
N SER A 104 -27.05 18.62 5.33
CA SER A 104 -27.55 19.85 5.94
C SER A 104 -29.01 19.74 6.31
#